data_AF-A0A3N5U0C4-F1
#
_entry.id   AF-A0A3N5U0C4-F1
#
_cell.length_a   1.000
_cell.length_b   1.000
_cell.length_c   1.000
_cell.angle_alpha   90.00
_cell.angle_beta   90.00
_cell.angle_gamma   90.00
#
_symmetry.space_group_name_H-M   'P 1'
#
loop_
_entity.id
_entity.type
_entity.pdbx_description
1 polymer ?
#
loop_
_entity_poly.entity_id
_entity_poly.type
_entity_poly.pdbx_seq_one_letter_code
_entity_poly.pdbx_strand_id
1 'polypeptide(L)'
;MGKKDKNSIVDDYKKIKNEIIYDKVNEIIRNHPDNFIAKMEEIGFEYFEDEVDYEEIEEKKAKPENQRQRDLVAYFENKKKLSKKVFESYSEEKAAENTNYPLIRKYFKEANKNLKALLLYGLDKYPGKIDLLSDLSFFHEFENILDTLITYYTQACINQEDLETFSELATDFYYATFSDNYEAYYALRELFQPETDKRKIIDFLIAEEEEADKEASQPIQF
;
A
#
# COMPACT_ATOMS: atom_id res chain seq x y z
N MET A 1 38.68 4.20 -42.02
CA MET A 1 39.29 4.17 -40.67
C MET A 1 38.83 5.41 -39.92
N GLY A 2 38.29 5.41 -38.71
CA GLY A 2 37.91 4.38 -37.75
C GLY A 2 37.21 5.12 -36.58
N LYS A 3 35.95 4.79 -36.31
CA LYS A 3 35.17 5.17 -35.10
C LYS A 3 34.11 4.10 -34.84
N LYS A 4 34.55 2.84 -34.79
CA LYS A 4 33.94 1.74 -34.03
C LYS A 4 35.07 1.23 -33.12
N ASP A 5 34.76 0.60 -31.99
CA ASP A 5 35.73 0.00 -31.03
C ASP A 5 36.17 0.84 -29.83
N LYS A 6 35.27 1.63 -29.22
CA LYS A 6 35.45 2.00 -27.80
C LYS A 6 34.35 1.44 -26.90
N ASN A 7 33.10 1.39 -27.37
CA ASN A 7 32.00 0.89 -26.55
C ASN A 7 31.97 -0.65 -26.43
N SER A 8 32.26 -1.42 -27.49
CA SER A 8 32.21 -2.89 -27.40
C SER A 8 33.27 -3.46 -26.46
N ILE A 9 34.48 -2.88 -26.44
CA ILE A 9 35.56 -3.33 -25.55
C ILE A 9 35.20 -3.07 -24.07
N VAL A 10 34.49 -1.98 -23.77
CA VAL A 10 34.03 -1.67 -22.42
C VAL A 10 32.91 -2.62 -21.99
N ASP A 11 32.01 -2.97 -22.90
CA ASP A 11 30.90 -3.90 -22.63
C ASP A 11 31.40 -5.33 -22.44
N ASP A 12 32.36 -5.77 -23.25
CA ASP A 12 33.02 -7.07 -23.10
C ASP A 12 33.80 -7.16 -21.78
N TYR A 13 34.46 -6.08 -21.37
CA TYR A 13 35.17 -6.00 -20.09
C TYR A 13 34.21 -6.09 -18.90
N LYS A 14 33.07 -5.39 -18.96
CA LYS A 14 32.02 -5.48 -17.92
C LYS A 14 31.46 -6.89 -17.82
N LYS A 15 31.20 -7.53 -18.96
CA LYS A 15 30.66 -8.90 -18.99
C LYS A 15 31.62 -9.90 -18.33
N ILE A 16 32.90 -9.87 -18.71
CA ILE A 16 33.94 -10.72 -18.12
C ILE A 16 34.08 -10.44 -16.61
N LYS A 17 34.07 -9.17 -16.20
CA LYS A 17 34.13 -8.79 -14.79
C LYS A 17 32.95 -9.37 -13.99
N ASN A 18 31.74 -9.32 -14.56
CA ASN A 18 30.55 -9.85 -13.91
C ASN A 18 30.56 -11.37 -13.82
N GLU A 19 31.03 -12.07 -14.87
CA GLU A 19 31.21 -13.53 -14.84
C GLU A 19 32.21 -13.95 -13.74
N ILE A 20 33.34 -13.23 -13.62
CA ILE A 20 34.33 -13.47 -12.56
C ILE A 20 33.73 -13.24 -11.16
N ILE A 21 32.91 -12.21 -10.99
CA ILE A 21 32.23 -11.94 -9.71
C ILE A 21 31.23 -13.04 -9.40
N TYR A 22 30.43 -13.47 -10.37
CA TYR A 22 29.44 -14.53 -10.21
C TYR A 22 30.07 -15.86 -9.81
N ASP A 23 31.19 -16.23 -10.44
CA ASP A 23 31.91 -17.45 -10.10
C ASP A 23 32.48 -17.40 -8.69
N LYS A 24 33.03 -16.26 -8.27
CA LYS A 24 33.54 -16.05 -6.89
C LYS A 24 32.43 -16.12 -5.85
N VAL A 25 31.28 -15.51 -6.12
CA VAL A 25 30.10 -15.56 -5.25
C VAL A 25 29.65 -17.02 -5.07
N ASN A 26 29.53 -17.77 -6.16
CA ASN A 26 29.14 -19.18 -6.11
C ASN A 26 30.15 -20.06 -5.36
N GLU A 27 31.45 -19.79 -5.54
CA GLU A 27 32.51 -20.50 -4.85
C GLU A 27 32.45 -20.26 -3.34
N ILE A 28 32.25 -19.00 -2.91
CA ILE A 28 32.10 -18.61 -1.51
C ILE A 28 30.89 -19.31 -0.88
N ILE A 29 29.72 -19.27 -1.53
CA ILE A 29 28.50 -19.91 -1.01
C ILE A 29 28.69 -21.42 -0.87
N ARG A 30 29.35 -22.07 -1.83
CA ARG A 30 29.55 -23.53 -1.82
C ARG A 30 30.57 -23.98 -0.78
N ASN A 31 31.68 -23.25 -0.62
CA ASN A 31 32.82 -23.67 0.20
C ASN A 31 32.76 -23.13 1.64
N HIS A 32 31.98 -22.07 1.88
CA HIS A 32 31.86 -21.42 3.18
C HIS A 32 30.39 -21.20 3.59
N PRO A 33 29.52 -22.22 3.60
CA PRO A 33 28.09 -22.04 3.86
C PRO A 33 27.78 -21.43 5.24
N ASP A 34 28.62 -21.66 6.25
CA ASP A 34 28.43 -21.13 7.61
C ASP A 34 29.10 -19.75 7.83
N ASN A 35 29.82 -19.23 6.84
CA ASN A 35 30.57 -17.97 6.94
C ASN A 35 30.65 -17.20 5.60
N PHE A 36 29.65 -17.40 4.73
CA PHE A 36 29.67 -16.82 3.39
C PHE A 36 29.57 -15.30 3.46
N ILE A 37 28.84 -14.75 4.44
CA ILE A 37 28.65 -13.31 4.65
C ILE A 37 30.00 -12.60 4.78
N ALA A 38 30.84 -12.99 5.75
CA ALA A 38 32.16 -12.37 5.93
C ALA A 38 33.05 -12.54 4.69
N LYS A 39 32.91 -13.66 3.98
CA LYS A 39 33.65 -13.93 2.74
C LYS A 39 33.17 -13.09 1.54
N MET A 40 31.88 -12.75 1.49
CA MET A 40 31.31 -11.81 0.53
C MET A 40 31.78 -10.38 0.83
N GLU A 41 31.88 -10.00 2.11
CA GLU A 41 32.42 -8.71 2.54
C GLU A 41 33.90 -8.53 2.16
N GLU A 42 34.71 -9.59 2.29
CA GLU A 42 36.12 -9.59 1.84
C GLU A 42 36.28 -9.25 0.35
N ILE A 43 35.28 -9.54 -0.50
CA ILE A 43 35.31 -9.24 -1.94
C ILE A 43 34.52 -7.97 -2.31
N GLY A 44 34.07 -7.20 -1.32
CA GLY A 44 33.47 -5.88 -1.49
C GLY A 44 31.95 -5.85 -1.61
N PHE A 45 31.25 -6.93 -1.24
CA PHE A 45 29.80 -6.89 -1.02
C PHE A 45 29.48 -6.38 0.39
N GLU A 46 28.33 -5.77 0.57
CA GLU A 46 27.81 -5.39 1.89
C GLU A 46 26.61 -6.27 2.17
N TYR A 47 26.63 -6.95 3.32
CA TYR A 47 25.51 -7.78 3.73
C TYR A 47 24.51 -6.94 4.52
N PHE A 48 23.29 -6.88 4.00
CA PHE A 48 22.16 -6.33 4.72
C PHE A 48 21.39 -7.52 5.28
N GLU A 49 21.32 -7.66 6.61
CA GLU A 49 20.29 -8.52 7.20
C GLU A 49 18.94 -8.00 6.75
N ASP A 50 18.06 -8.89 6.27
CA ASP A 50 16.64 -8.54 6.11
C ASP A 50 16.20 -7.92 7.44
N GLU A 51 15.75 -6.67 7.39
CA GLU A 51 15.33 -5.95 8.58
C GLU A 51 14.38 -6.84 9.38
N VAL A 52 14.66 -7.03 10.67
CA VAL A 52 13.76 -7.73 11.57
C VAL A 52 12.37 -7.15 11.37
N ASP A 53 11.38 -7.96 10.98
CA ASP A 53 10.00 -7.50 10.82
C ASP A 53 9.44 -7.11 12.20
N TYR A 54 9.69 -5.86 12.57
CA TYR A 54 9.28 -5.29 13.84
C TYR A 54 7.76 -5.30 13.96
N GLU A 55 7.03 -5.14 12.85
CA GLU A 55 5.57 -5.17 12.86
C GLU A 55 5.03 -6.55 13.23
N GLU A 56 5.60 -7.63 12.66
CA GLU A 56 5.20 -9.00 12.99
C GLU A 56 5.49 -9.32 14.47
N ILE A 57 6.60 -8.82 15.01
CA ILE A 57 6.93 -8.96 16.43
C ILE A 57 5.93 -8.22 17.32
N GLU A 58 5.57 -6.99 16.96
CA GLU A 58 4.56 -6.20 17.67
C GLU A 58 3.20 -6.90 17.67
N GLU A 59 2.75 -7.38 16.51
CA GLU A 59 1.47 -8.06 16.31
C GLU A 59 1.37 -9.37 17.11
N LYS A 60 2.45 -10.16 17.14
CA LYS A 60 2.55 -11.39 17.96
C LYS A 60 2.45 -11.09 19.46
N LYS A 61 2.97 -9.94 19.90
CA LYS A 61 2.95 -9.51 21.30
C LYS A 61 1.64 -8.82 21.68
N ALA A 62 0.92 -8.26 20.70
CA ALA A 62 -0.28 -7.48 20.91
C ALA A 62 -1.39 -8.30 21.58
N LYS A 63 -1.92 -7.78 22.69
CA LYS A 63 -3.02 -8.37 23.44
C LYS A 63 -4.05 -7.30 23.76
N PRO A 64 -5.34 -7.66 23.87
CA PRO A 64 -6.36 -6.69 24.24
C PRO A 64 -6.18 -6.24 25.71
N GLU A 65 -6.05 -4.94 25.90
CA GLU A 65 -5.77 -4.28 27.19
C GLU A 65 -7.06 -3.82 27.87
N ASN A 66 -8.07 -3.44 27.09
CA ASN A 66 -9.34 -2.93 27.59
C ASN A 66 -10.55 -3.74 27.07
N GLN A 67 -11.75 -3.45 27.60
CA GLN A 67 -12.95 -4.21 27.24
C GLN A 67 -13.36 -4.04 25.77
N ARG A 68 -13.13 -2.85 25.21
CA ARG A 68 -13.43 -2.54 23.81
C ARG A 68 -12.58 -3.39 22.88
N GLN A 69 -11.28 -3.46 23.13
CA GLN A 69 -10.35 -4.32 22.39
C GLN A 69 -10.70 -5.81 22.55
N ARG A 70 -11.08 -6.27 23.74
CA ARG A 70 -11.55 -7.66 23.95
C ARG A 70 -12.81 -7.95 23.13
N ASP A 71 -13.74 -7.01 23.07
CA ASP A 71 -14.97 -7.12 22.30
C ASP A 71 -14.70 -7.18 20.79
N LEU A 72 -13.73 -6.40 20.30
CA LEU A 72 -13.29 -6.41 18.90
C LEU A 72 -12.61 -7.74 18.54
N VAL A 73 -11.66 -8.20 19.35
CA VAL A 73 -11.00 -9.51 19.16
C VAL A 73 -12.04 -10.64 19.14
N ALA A 74 -12.99 -10.64 20.07
CA ALA A 74 -14.06 -11.63 20.08
C ALA A 74 -14.91 -11.60 18.80
N TYR A 75 -15.14 -10.43 18.21
CA TYR A 75 -15.81 -10.32 16.93
C TYR A 75 -14.95 -10.84 15.77
N PHE A 76 -13.68 -10.43 15.68
CA PHE A 76 -12.77 -10.87 14.62
C PHE A 76 -12.53 -12.39 14.64
N GLU A 77 -12.56 -13.01 15.82
CA GLU A 77 -12.47 -14.45 16.04
C GLU A 77 -13.83 -15.19 15.96
N ASN A 78 -14.88 -14.55 15.44
CA ASN A 78 -16.21 -15.13 15.23
C ASN A 78 -16.92 -15.60 16.52
N LYS A 79 -16.53 -15.07 17.68
CA LYS A 79 -17.16 -15.31 19.00
C LYS A 79 -18.26 -14.30 19.32
N LYS A 80 -18.41 -13.26 18.51
CA LYS A 80 -19.43 -12.21 18.63
C LYS A 80 -20.01 -11.89 17.26
N LYS A 81 -21.28 -11.50 17.20
CA LYS A 81 -21.95 -11.10 15.95
C LYS A 81 -21.68 -9.65 15.61
N LEU A 82 -21.69 -9.35 14.30
CA LEU A 82 -21.69 -7.98 13.79
C LEU A 82 -22.86 -7.20 14.38
N SER A 83 -22.59 -5.99 14.85
CA SER A 83 -23.61 -5.10 15.42
C SER A 83 -23.10 -3.66 15.42
N LYS A 84 -24.03 -2.70 15.57
CA LYS A 84 -23.68 -1.28 15.72
C LYS A 84 -22.67 -1.04 16.85
N LYS A 85 -22.83 -1.72 17.99
CA LYS A 85 -21.90 -1.60 19.13
C LYS A 85 -20.48 -2.07 18.81
N VAL A 86 -20.34 -3.11 18.00
CA VAL A 86 -19.01 -3.59 17.55
C VAL A 86 -18.36 -2.56 16.62
N PHE A 87 -19.14 -1.97 15.71
CA PHE A 87 -18.65 -0.91 14.83
C PHE A 87 -18.29 0.37 15.60
N GLU A 88 -19.10 0.78 16.58
CA GLU A 88 -18.80 1.90 17.48
C GLU A 88 -17.50 1.62 18.25
N SER A 89 -17.33 0.40 18.77
CA SER A 89 -16.08 -0.03 19.42
C SER A 89 -14.87 0.07 18.51
N TYR A 90 -15.02 -0.25 17.22
CA TYR A 90 -13.93 -0.15 16.25
C TYR A 90 -13.58 1.31 15.96
N SER A 91 -14.60 2.14 15.69
CA SER A 91 -14.43 3.56 15.44
C SER A 91 -13.79 4.27 16.63
N GLU A 92 -14.23 3.97 17.85
CA GLU A 92 -13.67 4.53 19.08
C GLU A 92 -12.23 4.05 19.36
N GLU A 93 -11.90 2.81 19.00
CA GLU A 93 -10.52 2.32 19.13
C GLU A 93 -9.60 3.05 18.15
N LYS A 94 -10.01 3.21 16.88
CA LYS A 94 -9.23 3.94 15.86
C LYS A 94 -9.06 5.44 16.16
N ALA A 95 -10.05 6.04 16.83
CA ALA A 95 -9.99 7.44 17.23
C ALA A 95 -9.27 7.67 18.59
N ALA A 96 -8.79 6.62 19.26
CA ALA A 96 -8.15 6.76 20.55
C ALA A 96 -6.70 7.25 20.41
N GLU A 97 -6.26 8.15 21.31
CA GLU A 97 -4.89 8.66 21.34
C GLU A 97 -3.84 7.54 21.45
N ASN A 98 -4.16 6.49 22.21
CA ASN A 98 -3.30 5.33 22.41
C ASN A 98 -3.91 4.07 21.78
N THR A 99 -4.21 4.16 20.48
CA THR A 99 -4.72 3.02 19.70
C THR A 99 -3.72 1.87 19.73
N ASN A 100 -4.19 0.65 20.02
CA ASN A 100 -3.36 -0.55 19.90
C ASN A 100 -3.35 -1.03 18.44
N TYR A 101 -2.64 -0.29 17.58
CA TYR A 101 -2.55 -0.59 16.14
C TYR A 101 -2.10 -2.04 15.86
N PRO A 102 -1.06 -2.59 16.52
CA PRO A 102 -0.64 -3.97 16.27
C PRO A 102 -1.74 -5.01 16.55
N LEU A 103 -2.63 -4.76 17.51
CA LEU A 103 -3.74 -5.67 17.81
C LEU A 103 -4.74 -5.78 16.65
N ILE A 104 -4.97 -4.69 15.92
CA ILE A 104 -5.92 -4.64 14.80
C ILE A 104 -5.22 -5.02 13.48
N ARG A 105 -4.00 -4.51 13.26
CA ARG A 105 -3.21 -4.69 12.02
C ARG A 105 -3.06 -6.16 11.63
N LYS A 106 -2.84 -7.06 12.60
CA LYS A 106 -2.78 -8.50 12.31
C LYS A 106 -4.03 -9.04 11.60
N TYR A 107 -5.22 -8.51 11.88
CA TYR A 107 -6.46 -8.96 11.24
C TYR A 107 -6.61 -8.42 9.82
N PHE A 108 -5.95 -7.30 9.49
CA PHE A 108 -5.80 -6.86 8.10
C PHE A 108 -4.87 -7.80 7.34
N LYS A 109 -3.67 -8.06 7.88
CA LYS A 109 -2.68 -8.98 7.28
C LYS A 109 -3.21 -10.40 7.07
N GLU A 110 -4.11 -10.86 7.95
CA GLU A 110 -4.79 -12.16 7.83
C GLU A 110 -5.97 -12.17 6.84
N ALA A 111 -6.27 -11.06 6.15
CA ALA A 111 -7.47 -10.91 5.32
C ALA A 111 -8.75 -11.35 6.07
N ASN A 112 -8.90 -10.90 7.32
CA ASN A 112 -9.95 -11.40 8.20
C ASN A 112 -11.35 -11.03 7.67
N LYS A 113 -12.17 -12.05 7.38
CA LYS A 113 -13.52 -11.88 6.82
C LYS A 113 -14.48 -11.09 7.72
N ASN A 114 -14.32 -11.17 9.04
CA ASN A 114 -15.12 -10.39 9.98
C ASN A 114 -14.69 -8.93 9.97
N LEU A 115 -13.39 -8.64 9.90
CA LEU A 115 -12.91 -7.28 9.72
C LEU A 115 -13.46 -6.67 8.44
N LYS A 116 -13.35 -7.37 7.30
CA LYS A 116 -13.96 -6.95 6.03
C LYS A 116 -15.44 -6.63 6.20
N ALA A 117 -16.23 -7.55 6.77
CA ALA A 117 -17.65 -7.35 6.99
C ALA A 117 -17.97 -6.13 7.89
N LEU A 118 -17.10 -5.81 8.85
CA LEU A 118 -17.25 -4.64 9.72
C LEU A 118 -16.98 -3.33 8.98
N LEU A 119 -15.96 -3.30 8.12
CA LEU A 119 -15.64 -2.14 7.28
C LEU A 119 -16.80 -1.86 6.32
N LEU A 120 -17.29 -2.87 5.62
CA LEU A 120 -18.43 -2.76 4.70
C LEU A 120 -19.69 -2.30 5.43
N TYR A 121 -19.98 -2.86 6.61
CA TYR A 121 -21.09 -2.41 7.45
C TYR A 121 -20.99 -0.92 7.83
N GLY A 122 -19.77 -0.43 8.08
CA GLY A 122 -19.51 0.98 8.35
C GLY A 122 -19.79 1.85 7.14
N LEU A 123 -19.24 1.48 5.98
CA LEU A 123 -19.38 2.21 4.73
C LEU A 123 -20.83 2.23 4.20
N ASP A 124 -21.59 1.17 4.40
CA ASP A 124 -23.03 1.13 4.08
C ASP A 124 -23.84 2.15 4.89
N LYS A 125 -23.37 2.53 6.08
CA LYS A 125 -24.06 3.48 6.98
C LYS A 125 -23.53 4.90 6.90
N TYR A 126 -22.23 5.03 6.61
CA TYR A 126 -21.52 6.30 6.56
C TYR A 126 -20.73 6.36 5.25
N PRO A 127 -21.42 6.44 4.09
CA PRO A 127 -20.75 6.50 2.80
C PRO A 127 -19.90 7.78 2.73
N GLY A 128 -18.63 7.64 2.33
CA GLY A 128 -17.69 8.76 2.26
C GLY A 128 -16.90 9.04 3.54
N LYS A 129 -17.02 8.19 4.57
CA LYS A 129 -16.15 8.26 5.74
C LYS A 129 -14.71 7.82 5.35
N ILE A 130 -13.82 8.80 5.15
CA ILE A 130 -12.47 8.62 4.58
C ILE A 130 -11.63 7.60 5.36
N ASP A 131 -11.64 7.64 6.69
CA ASP A 131 -10.88 6.69 7.52
C ASP A 131 -11.31 5.23 7.27
N LEU A 132 -12.59 4.97 7.00
CA LEU A 132 -13.07 3.63 6.65
C LEU A 132 -12.70 3.21 5.21
N LEU A 133 -12.68 4.17 4.28
CA LEU A 133 -12.25 3.92 2.90
C LEU A 133 -10.76 3.60 2.86
N SER A 134 -9.96 4.39 3.59
CA SER A 134 -8.52 4.13 3.80
C SER A 134 -8.28 2.78 4.47
N ASP A 135 -9.06 2.42 5.50
CA ASP A 135 -8.97 1.07 6.09
C ASP A 135 -9.34 -0.02 5.07
N LEU A 136 -10.35 0.20 4.21
CA LEU A 136 -10.70 -0.76 3.16
C LEU A 136 -9.59 -0.87 2.10
N SER A 137 -8.96 0.24 1.74
CA SER A 137 -7.79 0.30 0.85
C SER A 137 -6.62 -0.49 1.44
N PHE A 138 -6.28 -0.26 2.71
CA PHE A 138 -5.26 -1.05 3.40
C PHE A 138 -5.60 -2.54 3.45
N PHE A 139 -6.88 -2.90 3.63
CA PHE A 139 -7.32 -4.30 3.57
C PHE A 139 -7.09 -4.90 2.17
N HIS A 140 -7.22 -4.11 1.11
CA HIS A 140 -7.03 -4.54 -0.26
C HIS A 140 -5.60 -5.04 -0.56
N GLU A 141 -4.61 -4.48 0.13
CA GLU A 141 -3.21 -4.93 0.02
C GLU A 141 -3.04 -6.43 0.39
N PHE A 142 -3.94 -6.98 1.22
CA PHE A 142 -3.89 -8.37 1.70
C PHE A 142 -4.93 -9.28 1.04
N GLU A 143 -6.03 -8.72 0.53
CA GLU A 143 -7.05 -9.46 -0.24
C GLU A 143 -7.46 -8.62 -1.45
N ASN A 144 -7.34 -9.18 -2.65
CA ASN A 144 -7.84 -8.46 -3.83
C ASN A 144 -9.36 -8.27 -3.74
N ILE A 145 -9.79 -7.02 -3.53
CA ILE A 145 -11.17 -6.58 -3.42
C ILE A 145 -11.42 -5.34 -4.28
N LEU A 146 -10.70 -5.21 -5.40
CA LEU A 146 -10.71 -4.03 -6.27
C LEU A 146 -12.12 -3.59 -6.66
N ASP A 147 -12.98 -4.52 -7.09
CA ASP A 147 -14.38 -4.22 -7.44
C ASP A 147 -15.17 -3.59 -6.27
N THR A 148 -14.86 -4.04 -5.04
CA THR A 148 -15.47 -3.50 -3.83
C THR A 148 -14.95 -2.09 -3.54
N LEU A 149 -13.63 -1.87 -3.63
CA LEU A 149 -13.05 -0.53 -3.50
C LEU A 149 -13.66 0.45 -4.49
N ILE A 150 -13.67 0.09 -5.79
CA ILE A 150 -14.24 0.91 -6.85
C ILE A 150 -15.68 1.29 -6.51
N THR A 151 -16.49 0.33 -6.07
CA THR A 151 -17.89 0.57 -5.70
C THR A 151 -18.02 1.61 -4.57
N TYR A 152 -17.30 1.43 -3.47
CA TYR A 152 -17.45 2.31 -2.30
C TYR A 152 -16.83 3.69 -2.50
N TYR A 153 -15.65 3.78 -3.14
CA TYR A 153 -15.03 5.06 -3.47
C TYR A 153 -15.84 5.84 -4.50
N THR A 154 -16.35 5.18 -5.54
CA THR A 154 -17.23 5.83 -6.53
C THR A 154 -18.47 6.39 -5.85
N GLN A 155 -19.12 5.59 -5.00
CA GLN A 155 -20.31 6.05 -4.27
C GLN A 155 -20.01 7.21 -3.32
N ALA A 156 -18.87 7.19 -2.65
CA ALA A 156 -18.40 8.28 -1.81
C ALA A 156 -18.20 9.57 -2.62
N CYS A 157 -17.50 9.49 -3.75
CA CYS A 157 -17.25 10.61 -4.65
C CYS A 157 -18.54 11.18 -5.24
N ILE A 158 -19.51 10.33 -5.61
CA ILE A 158 -20.83 10.77 -6.10
C ILE A 158 -21.58 11.55 -5.02
N ASN A 159 -21.62 11.01 -3.80
CA ASN A 159 -22.44 11.56 -2.71
C ASN A 159 -21.82 12.78 -2.02
N GLN A 160 -20.50 12.98 -2.10
CA GLN A 160 -19.85 14.05 -1.35
C GLN A 160 -20.24 15.42 -1.90
N GLU A 161 -20.83 16.28 -1.08
CA GLU A 161 -21.25 17.63 -1.49
C GLU A 161 -20.13 18.65 -1.30
N ASP A 162 -19.29 18.45 -0.28
CA ASP A 162 -18.16 19.32 0.01
C ASP A 162 -17.02 19.11 -1.00
N LEU A 163 -16.63 20.17 -1.69
CA LEU A 163 -15.67 20.08 -2.80
C LEU A 163 -14.23 19.81 -2.34
N GLU A 164 -13.86 20.28 -1.15
CA GLU A 164 -12.54 20.02 -0.56
C GLU A 164 -12.42 18.54 -0.20
N THR A 165 -13.38 18.02 0.56
CA THR A 165 -13.46 16.60 0.92
C THR A 165 -13.63 15.70 -0.33
N PHE A 166 -14.33 16.17 -1.36
CA PHE A 166 -14.42 15.46 -2.64
C PHE A 166 -13.05 15.33 -3.31
N SER A 167 -12.24 16.41 -3.30
CA SER A 167 -10.88 16.37 -3.84
C SER A 167 -10.04 15.34 -3.10
N GLU A 168 -10.09 15.33 -1.76
CA GLU A 168 -9.39 14.34 -0.94
C GLU A 168 -9.84 12.90 -1.26
N LEU A 169 -11.15 12.67 -1.38
CA LEU A 169 -11.70 11.35 -1.73
C LEU A 169 -11.27 10.89 -3.12
N ALA A 170 -11.25 11.78 -4.10
CA ALA A 170 -10.82 11.45 -5.46
C ALA A 170 -9.34 11.05 -5.47
N THR A 171 -8.50 11.80 -4.75
CA THR A 171 -7.06 11.51 -4.61
C THR A 171 -6.81 10.20 -3.87
N ASP A 172 -7.52 9.95 -2.77
CA ASP A 172 -7.43 8.69 -2.03
C ASP A 172 -7.88 7.50 -2.90
N PHE A 173 -8.93 7.66 -3.71
CA PHE A 173 -9.37 6.62 -4.65
C PHE A 173 -8.31 6.29 -5.71
N TYR A 174 -7.64 7.32 -6.26
CA TYR A 174 -6.54 7.13 -7.20
C TYR A 174 -5.43 6.29 -6.58
N TYR A 175 -4.89 6.69 -5.43
CA TYR A 175 -3.80 5.95 -4.80
C TYR A 175 -4.23 4.56 -4.31
N ALA A 176 -5.47 4.40 -3.83
CA ALA A 176 -6.02 3.12 -3.40
C ALA A 176 -6.14 2.07 -4.51
N THR A 177 -6.10 2.49 -5.78
CA THR A 177 -6.30 1.59 -6.93
C THR A 177 -5.21 1.70 -8.00
N PHE A 178 -4.20 2.55 -7.77
CA PHE A 178 -3.07 2.78 -8.65
C PHE A 178 -2.25 1.51 -8.89
N SER A 179 -1.97 0.74 -7.82
CA SER A 179 -1.26 -0.55 -7.91
C SER A 179 -1.92 -1.56 -8.84
N ASP A 180 -3.23 -1.46 -9.00
CA ASP A 180 -4.05 -2.33 -9.81
C ASP A 180 -4.25 -1.81 -11.24
N ASN A 181 -3.61 -0.68 -11.58
CA ASN A 181 -3.73 0.03 -12.86
C ASN A 181 -5.19 0.44 -13.17
N TYR A 182 -5.97 0.75 -12.14
CA TYR A 182 -7.31 1.31 -12.34
C TYR A 182 -7.24 2.83 -12.51
N GLU A 183 -7.81 3.31 -13.60
CA GLU A 183 -7.81 4.73 -13.99
C GLU A 183 -8.88 5.52 -13.22
N ALA A 184 -8.73 5.66 -11.90
CA ALA A 184 -9.76 6.20 -11.01
C ALA A 184 -10.23 7.62 -11.42
N TYR A 185 -9.30 8.53 -11.72
CA TYR A 185 -9.65 9.88 -12.14
C TYR A 185 -10.42 9.89 -13.45
N TYR A 186 -10.01 9.12 -14.45
CA TYR A 186 -10.74 9.01 -15.72
C TYR A 186 -12.12 8.37 -15.54
N ALA A 187 -12.24 7.36 -14.68
CA ALA A 187 -13.53 6.77 -14.34
C ALA A 187 -14.46 7.79 -13.67
N LEU A 188 -13.96 8.56 -12.70
CA LEU A 188 -14.73 9.65 -12.06
C LEU A 188 -15.09 10.75 -13.07
N ARG A 189 -14.18 11.08 -13.97
CA ARG A 189 -14.36 12.10 -15.01
C ARG A 189 -15.62 11.82 -15.84
N GLU A 190 -15.82 10.58 -16.25
CA GLU A 190 -16.98 10.15 -17.05
C GLU A 190 -18.31 10.25 -16.30
N LEU A 191 -18.31 10.27 -14.96
CA LEU A 191 -19.52 10.35 -14.14
C LEU A 191 -20.07 11.77 -14.01
N PHE A 192 -19.22 12.79 -14.14
CA PHE A 192 -19.60 14.18 -13.91
C PHE A 192 -19.59 15.00 -15.21
N GLN A 193 -20.64 15.80 -15.42
CA GLN A 193 -20.75 16.66 -16.59
C GLN A 193 -19.63 17.73 -16.60
N PRO A 194 -19.08 18.10 -17.78
CA PRO A 194 -17.98 19.06 -17.95
C PRO A 194 -18.10 20.37 -17.15
N GLU A 195 -19.31 20.84 -16.93
CA GLU A 195 -19.62 22.14 -16.35
C GLU A 195 -19.65 22.12 -14.81
N THR A 196 -19.66 20.92 -14.21
CA THR A 196 -19.74 20.75 -12.77
C THR A 196 -18.40 21.04 -12.10
N ASP A 197 -18.42 21.54 -10.87
CA ASP A 197 -17.19 21.84 -10.13
C ASP A 197 -16.39 20.58 -9.78
N LYS A 198 -17.08 19.46 -9.49
CA LYS A 198 -16.44 18.14 -9.33
C LYS A 198 -15.65 17.72 -10.58
N ARG A 199 -16.20 17.95 -11.77
CA ARG A 199 -15.51 17.64 -13.03
C ARG A 199 -14.27 18.50 -13.23
N LYS A 200 -14.34 19.80 -12.92
CA LYS A 200 -13.16 20.69 -12.97
C LYS A 200 -12.06 20.24 -12.00
N ILE A 201 -12.43 19.80 -10.80
CA ILE A 201 -11.49 19.25 -9.82
C ILE A 201 -10.81 17.99 -10.38
N ILE A 202 -11.57 17.06 -10.94
CA ILE A 202 -10.98 15.86 -11.56
C ILE A 202 -10.06 16.22 -12.72
N ASP A 203 -10.48 17.12 -13.61
CA ASP A 203 -9.65 17.58 -14.73
C ASP A 203 -8.35 18.23 -14.23
N PHE A 204 -8.39 18.97 -13.12
CA PHE A 204 -7.21 19.53 -12.44
C PHE A 204 -6.30 18.43 -11.88
N LEU A 205 -6.84 17.47 -11.13
CA LEU A 205 -6.07 16.36 -10.55
C LEU A 205 -5.37 15.51 -11.62
N ILE A 206 -6.02 15.27 -12.75
CA ILE A 206 -5.39 14.59 -13.90
C ILE A 206 -4.19 15.40 -14.42
N ALA A 207 -4.34 16.72 -14.57
CA ALA A 207 -3.27 17.56 -15.07
C ALA A 207 -2.05 17.58 -14.13
N GLU A 208 -2.28 17.61 -12.81
CA GLU A 208 -1.22 17.54 -11.80
C GLU A 208 -0.44 16.22 -11.86
N GLU A 209 -1.12 15.07 -11.95
CA GLU A 209 -0.42 13.78 -12.09
C GLU A 209 0.36 13.69 -13.40
N GLU A 210 -0.21 14.16 -14.52
CA GLU A 210 0.50 14.20 -15.80
C GLU A 210 1.72 15.13 -15.78
N GLU A 211 1.71 16.18 -14.96
CA GLU A 211 2.86 17.07 -14.76
C GLU A 211 3.92 16.40 -13.88
N ALA A 212 3.51 15.78 -12.76
CA ALA A 212 4.39 15.03 -11.88
C ALA A 212 5.12 13.88 -12.62
N ASP A 213 4.42 13.14 -13.48
CA ASP A 213 4.99 12.08 -14.31
C ASP A 213 6.03 12.62 -15.30
N LYS A 214 5.78 13.80 -15.88
CA LYS A 214 6.72 14.47 -16.80
C LYS A 214 7.98 14.91 -16.05
N GLU A 215 7.84 15.46 -14.85
CA GLU A 215 8.97 15.87 -14.01
C GLU A 215 9.82 14.67 -13.57
N ALA A 216 9.19 13.59 -13.10
CA ALA A 216 9.88 12.36 -12.70
C ALA A 216 10.64 11.69 -13.86
N SER A 217 10.18 11.92 -15.10
CA SER A 217 10.80 11.39 -16.32
C SER A 217 11.95 12.24 -16.87
N GLN A 218 12.24 13.41 -16.29
CA GLN A 218 13.35 14.25 -16.74
C GLN A 218 14.71 13.68 -16.29
N PRO A 219 15.72 13.63 -17.17
CA PRO A 219 17.06 13.19 -16.77
C PRO A 219 17.64 14.14 -15.73
N ILE A 220 18.11 13.59 -14.60
CA ILE A 220 18.80 14.34 -13.55
C ILE A 220 19.97 15.09 -14.18
N GLN A 221 19.91 16.42 -14.17
CA GLN A 221 21.03 17.26 -14.60
C GLN A 221 22.08 17.28 -13.49
N PHE A 222 23.24 16.69 -13.77
CA PHE A 222 24.44 16.78 -12.93
C PHE A 222 25.27 18.01 -13.29
#